data_AF-A0A1Y3AZ10-F1
#
_entry.id   AF-A0A1Y3AZ10-F1
#
_cell.length_a   1.000
_cell.length_b   1.000
_cell.length_c   1.000
_cell.angle_alpha   90.00
_cell.angle_beta   90.00
_cell.angle_gamma   90.00
#
_symmetry.space_group_name_H-M   'P 1'
#
loop_
_entity.id
_entity.type
_entity.pdbx_description
1 polymer ?
#
loop_
_entity_poly.entity_id
_entity_poly.type
_entity_poly.pdbx_seq_one_letter_code
_entity_poly.pdbx_strand_id
1 'polypeptide(L)'
;MTGISTKSSNENNNDDIVNSNGSNGGGGVSPGSPRNISIEKMAQGWVVSWLPPIHPQPTPVAYYSVEYREGDGDWNMSEQISQDNAYLSKWNFFVYEN
;
A
#
# COMPACT_ATOMS: atom_id res chain seq x y z
N MET A 1 -50.86 14.12 28.61
CA MET A 1 -51.32 13.60 29.93
C MET A 1 -52.10 12.35 29.58
N THR A 2 -51.77 11.11 29.93
CA THR A 2 -51.05 10.40 31.02
C THR A 2 -50.92 8.95 30.47
N GLY A 3 -50.01 8.06 30.83
CA GLY A 3 -48.96 8.01 31.84
C GLY A 3 -48.14 6.72 31.64
N ILE A 4 -46.99 6.71 32.28
CA ILE A 4 -45.93 5.69 32.27
C ILE A 4 -46.42 4.42 32.99
N SER A 5 -46.06 3.23 32.49
CA SER A 5 -46.01 2.01 33.31
C SER A 5 -44.59 1.46 33.26
N THR A 6 -43.85 1.69 34.33
CA THR A 6 -42.61 0.98 34.66
C THR A 6 -42.97 -0.31 35.39
N LYS A 7 -42.38 -1.43 34.97
CA LYS A 7 -42.08 -2.54 35.89
C LYS A 7 -40.59 -2.83 35.80
N SER A 8 -39.94 -2.61 36.94
CA SER A 8 -38.54 -2.88 37.23
C SER A 8 -38.37 -4.30 37.78
N SER A 9 -37.14 -4.79 37.62
CA SER A 9 -36.43 -5.86 38.36
C SER A 9 -36.48 -7.21 37.64
N ASN A 10 -35.44 -7.55 36.87
CA ASN A 10 -34.12 -8.08 37.27
C ASN A 10 -34.21 -9.54 37.73
N GLU A 11 -33.78 -10.44 36.86
CA GLU A 11 -33.08 -11.68 37.18
C GLU A 11 -32.66 -12.35 35.86
N ASN A 12 -31.38 -12.75 35.78
CA ASN A 12 -30.88 -13.98 35.15
C ASN A 12 -29.68 -13.84 34.19
N ASN A 13 -28.62 -14.52 34.65
CA ASN A 13 -27.61 -15.26 33.90
C ASN A 13 -26.37 -14.49 33.45
N ASN A 14 -25.41 -14.43 34.38
CA ASN A 14 -24.01 -14.64 34.03
C ASN A 14 -23.88 -16.02 33.37
N ASP A 15 -23.88 -16.07 32.05
CA ASP A 15 -23.19 -17.05 31.21
C ASP A 15 -23.27 -16.52 29.75
N ASP A 16 -22.13 -16.52 29.06
CA ASP A 16 -21.94 -16.22 27.62
C ASP A 16 -21.82 -14.75 27.14
N ILE A 17 -20.97 -13.94 27.80
CA ILE A 17 -20.20 -12.94 27.04
C ILE A 17 -18.75 -13.41 26.96
N VAL A 18 -18.52 -14.42 26.11
CA VAL A 18 -17.20 -14.60 25.51
C VAL A 18 -16.97 -13.37 24.64
N ASN A 19 -16.26 -12.38 25.17
CA ASN A 19 -15.72 -11.28 24.38
C ASN A 19 -14.62 -11.84 23.47
N SER A 20 -15.02 -12.57 22.43
CA SER A 20 -14.16 -12.97 21.33
C SER A 20 -13.88 -11.74 20.47
N ASN A 21 -13.10 -10.80 21.00
CA ASN A 21 -12.29 -9.92 20.16
C ASN A 21 -11.11 -10.74 19.61
N GLY A 22 -11.44 -11.81 18.89
CA GLY A 22 -10.55 -12.51 17.98
C GLY A 22 -10.46 -11.70 16.70
N SER A 23 -9.84 -10.52 16.76
CA SER A 23 -9.34 -9.87 15.55
C SER A 23 -8.10 -10.65 15.12
N ASN A 24 -8.32 -11.64 14.27
CA ASN A 24 -7.32 -12.28 13.43
C ASN A 24 -6.60 -11.17 12.61
N GLY A 25 -5.59 -10.54 13.20
CA GLY A 25 -4.93 -9.34 12.69
C GLY A 25 -3.62 -9.64 11.97
N GLY A 26 -3.56 -10.73 11.19
CA GLY A 26 -2.40 -11.06 10.35
C GLY A 26 -2.36 -10.31 9.02
N GLY A 27 -3.15 -9.25 8.86
CA GLY A 27 -3.11 -8.38 7.68
C GLY A 27 -2.14 -7.24 7.95
N GLY A 28 -0.91 -7.36 7.45
CA GLY A 28 0.10 -6.30 7.57
C GLY A 28 -0.49 -4.95 7.15
N VAL A 29 -0.21 -3.91 7.95
CA VAL A 29 -0.52 -2.52 7.60
C VAL A 29 0.06 -2.21 6.22
N SER A 30 -0.80 -1.77 5.30
CA SER A 30 -0.33 -1.35 3.97
C SER A 30 0.59 -0.13 4.13
N PRO A 31 1.77 -0.12 3.50
CA PRO A 31 2.76 0.95 3.64
C PRO A 31 2.33 2.29 3.06
N GLY A 32 1.11 2.47 2.53
CA GLY A 32 0.69 3.73 1.93
C GLY A 32 1.45 4.07 0.63
N SER A 33 1.05 5.16 -0.02
CA SER A 33 1.57 5.50 -1.35
C SER A 33 2.91 6.23 -1.30
N PRO A 34 3.82 6.00 -2.27
CA PRO A 34 5.00 6.83 -2.49
C PRO A 34 4.62 8.30 -2.67
N ARG A 35 5.56 9.19 -2.38
CA ARG A 35 5.35 10.63 -2.47
C ARG A 35 6.33 11.24 -3.46
N ASN A 36 6.02 12.44 -3.92
CA ASN A 36 6.91 13.26 -4.73
C ASN A 36 7.54 12.50 -5.91
N ILE A 37 6.69 11.83 -6.69
CA ILE A 37 7.13 11.07 -7.88
C ILE A 37 7.67 12.08 -8.90
N SER A 38 8.91 11.89 -9.33
CA SER A 38 9.57 12.67 -10.40
C SER A 38 9.97 11.77 -11.54
N ILE A 39 9.91 12.29 -12.77
CA ILE A 39 10.32 11.59 -13.98
C ILE A 39 11.28 12.49 -14.75
N GLU A 40 12.50 12.00 -14.97
CA GLU A 40 13.58 12.74 -15.63
C GLU A 40 14.13 11.96 -16.82
N LYS A 41 14.29 12.64 -17.96
CA LYS A 41 14.93 12.05 -19.14
C LYS A 41 16.44 12.08 -18.99
N MET A 42 17.09 10.94 -19.12
CA MET A 42 18.54 10.79 -19.13
C MET A 42 19.02 10.25 -20.48
N ALA A 43 20.35 10.29 -20.70
CA ALA A 43 20.94 9.77 -21.93
C ALA A 43 20.64 8.26 -22.13
N GLN A 44 20.54 7.51 -21.03
CA GLN A 44 20.36 6.05 -21.02
C GLN A 44 18.89 5.62 -20.91
N GLY A 45 17.95 6.52 -20.63
CA GLY A 45 16.56 6.15 -20.38
C GLY A 45 15.74 7.21 -19.66
N TRP A 46 14.74 6.76 -18.91
CA TRP A 46 13.97 7.57 -17.97
C TRP A 46 14.26 7.15 -16.53
N VAL A 47 14.56 8.11 -15.68
CA VAL A 47 14.64 7.90 -14.24
C VAL A 47 13.32 8.29 -13.62
N VAL A 48 12.70 7.35 -12.92
CA VAL A 48 11.57 7.58 -12.03
C VAL A 48 12.11 7.59 -10.61
N SER A 49 11.85 8.63 -9.84
CA SER A 49 12.26 8.71 -8.43
C SER A 49 11.08 9.09 -7.54
N TRP A 50 11.15 8.73 -6.26
CA TRP A 50 10.09 8.98 -5.29
C TRP A 50 10.66 9.18 -3.89
N LEU A 51 9.79 9.58 -2.97
CA LEU A 51 10.03 9.58 -1.53
C LEU A 51 9.16 8.51 -0.87
N PRO A 52 9.62 7.92 0.24
CA PRO A 52 8.81 6.97 0.98
C PRO A 52 7.53 7.62 1.56
N PRO A 53 6.48 6.82 1.81
CA PRO A 53 5.29 7.22 2.53
C PRO A 53 5.63 7.87 3.89
N ILE A 54 4.84 8.86 4.32
CA ILE A 54 4.91 9.36 5.71
C ILE A 54 3.95 8.53 6.54
N HIS A 55 4.43 7.97 7.64
CA HIS A 55 3.57 7.37 8.64
C HIS A 55 3.83 7.95 10.03
N PRO A 56 2.77 8.13 10.84
CA PRO A 56 2.92 8.43 12.26
C PRO A 56 3.47 7.22 13.05
N GLN A 57 3.34 6.00 12.51
CA GLN A 57 3.88 4.76 13.08
C GLN A 57 4.73 4.03 12.03
N PRO A 58 5.86 3.41 12.39
CA PRO A 58 6.75 2.77 11.41
C PRO A 58 6.08 1.57 10.76
N THR A 59 5.51 1.77 9.57
CA THR A 59 5.09 0.69 8.67
C THR A 59 6.23 0.45 7.68
N PRO A 60 6.94 -0.69 7.75
CA PRO A 60 8.03 -0.97 6.85
C PRO A 60 7.51 -1.15 5.42
N VAL A 61 8.21 -0.54 4.46
CA VAL A 61 7.98 -0.81 3.04
C VAL A 61 8.89 -1.96 2.63
N ALA A 62 8.33 -3.05 2.11
CA ALA A 62 9.11 -4.19 1.65
C ALA A 62 9.79 -3.92 0.30
N TYR A 63 9.04 -3.35 -0.65
CA TYR A 63 9.54 -2.97 -1.97
C TYR A 63 8.58 -1.99 -2.66
N TYR A 64 9.07 -1.40 -3.75
CA TYR A 64 8.30 -0.68 -4.75
C TYR A 64 8.36 -1.42 -6.09
N SER A 65 7.38 -1.15 -6.96
CA SER A 65 7.40 -1.53 -8.37
C SER A 65 7.01 -0.31 -9.22
N VAL A 66 7.63 -0.18 -10.39
CA VAL A 66 7.31 0.88 -11.35
C VAL A 66 6.64 0.24 -12.55
N GLU A 67 5.41 0.67 -12.83
CA GLU A 67 4.67 0.29 -14.03
C GLU A 67 4.70 1.43 -15.05
N TYR A 68 5.00 1.11 -16.31
CA TYR A 68 5.08 2.09 -17.39
C TYR A 68 4.65 1.47 -18.72
N ARG A 69 4.19 2.32 -19.65
CA ARG A 69 3.88 1.92 -21.02
C ARG A 69 4.32 2.99 -22.00
N GLU A 70 4.62 2.58 -23.22
CA GLU A 70 4.98 3.48 -24.31
C GLU A 70 3.79 3.65 -25.27
N GLY A 71 3.26 4.87 -25.35
CA GLY A 71 2.06 5.15 -26.16
C GLY A 71 0.88 4.26 -25.76
N ASP A 72 0.31 3.56 -26.74
CA ASP A 72 -0.80 2.60 -26.56
C ASP A 72 -0.32 1.15 -26.43
N GLY A 73 0.98 0.93 -26.18
CA GLY A 73 1.53 -0.41 -25.94
C GLY A 73 1.13 -1.01 -24.59
N ASP A 74 1.61 -2.22 -24.35
CA ASP A 74 1.35 -2.96 -23.11
C ASP A 74 2.03 -2.31 -21.89
N TRP A 75 1.41 -2.49 -20.72
CA TRP A 75 2.03 -2.14 -19.45
C TRP A 75 3.20 -3.07 -19.15
N ASN A 76 4.35 -2.47 -18.89
CA ASN A 76 5.56 -3.11 -18.40
C ASN A 76 5.70 -2.83 -16.92
N MET A 77 6.13 -3.84 -16.17
CA MET A 77 6.37 -3.74 -14.73
C MET A 77 7.85 -3.99 -14.44
N SER A 78 8.44 -3.17 -13.58
CA SER A 78 9.81 -3.39 -13.11
C SER A 78 9.90 -4.60 -12.17
N GLU A 79 11.12 -5.06 -11.94
CA GLU A 79 11.45 -5.87 -10.78
C GLU A 79 11.14 -5.14 -9.46
N GLN A 80 11.10 -5.89 -8.37
CA GLN A 80 10.92 -5.34 -7.02
C GLN A 80 12.14 -4.51 -6.60
N ILE A 81 11.88 -3.28 -6.16
CA ILE A 81 12.91 -2.33 -5.74
C ILE A 81 12.80 -2.17 -4.21
N SER A 82 13.66 -2.88 -3.47
CA SER A 82 13.59 -2.96 -2.00
C SER A 82 14.54 -2.00 -1.27
N GLN A 83 15.58 -1.49 -1.92
CA GLN A 83 16.63 -0.68 -1.29
C GLN A 83 16.77 0.74 -1.84
N ASP A 84 16.14 1.03 -2.99
CA ASP A 84 16.23 2.32 -3.65
C ASP A 84 14.89 3.07 -3.67
N ASN A 85 14.97 4.38 -3.91
CA ASN A 85 13.81 5.23 -4.20
C ASN A 85 13.86 5.80 -5.62
N ALA A 86 14.53 5.08 -6.53
CA ALA A 86 14.59 5.41 -7.93
C ALA A 86 14.68 4.15 -8.81
N TYR A 87 14.24 4.27 -10.04
CA TYR A 87 14.28 3.24 -11.07
C TYR A 87 14.66 3.86 -12.42
N LEU A 88 15.63 3.25 -13.11
CA LEU A 88 15.99 3.63 -14.48
C LEU A 88 15.34 2.65 -15.46
N SER A 89 14.31 3.13 -16.17
CA SER A 89 13.80 2.47 -17.37
C SER A 89 14.75 2.76 -18.53
N LYS A 90 15.55 1.76 -18.92
CA LYS A 90 16.57 1.92 -19.96
C LYS A 90 15.92 1.89 -21.35
N TRP A 91 16.50 2.66 -22.26
CA TRP A 91 16.24 2.43 -23.68
C TRP A 91 16.72 1.02 -24.05
N ASN A 92 15.88 0.27 -24.77
CA ASN A 92 16.31 -0.97 -25.40
C ASN A 92 17.22 -0.63 -26.58
N PHE A 93 18.52 -0.42 -26.31
CA PHE A 93 19.53 -0.40 -27.36
C PHE A 93 19.88 -1.84 -27.70
N PHE A 94 19.22 -2.41 -28.72
CA PHE A 94 19.80 -3.55 -29.41
C PHE A 94 21.05 -3.05 -30.13
N VAL A 95 22.23 -3.31 -29.55
CA VAL A 95 23.46 -3.28 -30.33
C VAL A 95 23.41 -4.55 -31.18
N TYR A 96 23.02 -4.42 -32.44
CA TYR A 96 23.28 -5.46 -33.42
C TYR A 96 24.79 -5.48 -33.66
N GLU A 97 25.51 -6.40 -33.02
CA GLU A 97 26.83 -6.80 -33.51
C GLU A 97 26.62 -7.47 -34.88
N ASN A 98 27.38 -6.99 -35.87
CA ASN A 98 27.33 -7.39 -37.27
C ASN A 98 28.50 -8.33 -37.58
#